data_AF-A0A8J2MWS1-F1
#
_entry.id   AF-A0A8J2MWS1-F1
#
_cell.length_a   1.000
_cell.length_b   1.000
_cell.length_c   1.000
_cell.angle_alpha   90.00
_cell.angle_beta   90.00
_cell.angle_gamma   90.00
#
_symmetry.space_group_name_H-M   'P 1'
#
loop_
_entity.id
_entity.type
_entity.pdbx_description
1 polymer ?
#
loop_
_entity_poly.entity_id
_entity_poly.type
_entity_poly.pdbx_seq_one_letter_code
_entity_poly.pdbx_strand_id
1 'polypeptide(L)'
;MEREALHPITTCCNLSQSRSRRERENSMNVSHSGSNGMNSTGSLSTLSREERRRRRRATQKYRTAHATRERVRVEAFNLAFAELRKLLPTLPPDKKLSKIEILRLAICYIAYLNHVLEA
;
A
#
# COMPACT_ATOMS: atom_id res chain seq x y z
N MET A 1 -32.62 -30.83 1.99
CA MET A 1 -32.06 -30.17 0.78
C MET A 1 -32.38 -28.69 0.85
N GLU A 2 -31.80 -27.97 1.82
CA GLU A 2 -31.94 -26.51 1.97
C GLU A 2 -30.60 -26.02 2.52
N ARG A 3 -29.73 -25.50 1.64
CA ARG A 3 -29.45 -24.07 1.42
C ARG A 3 -28.60 -23.46 2.54
N GLU A 4 -27.30 -23.73 2.45
CA GLU A 4 -26.21 -22.98 3.07
C GLU A 4 -26.36 -21.47 2.78
N ALA A 5 -26.63 -20.68 3.81
CA ALA A 5 -26.57 -19.23 3.77
C ALA A 5 -25.11 -18.78 3.95
N LEU A 6 -24.41 -18.59 2.83
CA LEU A 6 -23.15 -17.86 2.79
C LEU A 6 -23.41 -16.40 3.17
N HIS A 7 -23.03 -16.02 4.39
CA HIS A 7 -22.99 -14.62 4.81
C HIS A 7 -21.93 -13.86 3.98
N PRO A 8 -22.23 -12.65 3.48
CA PRO A 8 -21.26 -11.86 2.74
C PRO A 8 -20.14 -11.40 3.67
N ILE A 9 -18.90 -11.58 3.23
CA ILE A 9 -17.71 -10.95 3.83
C ILE A 9 -17.93 -9.45 3.72
N THR A 10 -18.39 -8.83 4.80
CA THR A 10 -18.56 -7.39 4.91
C THR A 10 -17.22 -6.72 4.68
N THR A 11 -17.10 -6.14 3.49
CA THR A 11 -16.00 -5.30 3.03
C THR A 11 -15.70 -4.21 4.05
N CYS A 12 -14.50 -4.21 4.62
CA CYS A 12 -13.98 -3.15 5.48
C CYS A 12 -13.66 -1.85 4.69
N CYS A 13 -14.53 -1.44 3.75
CA CYS A 13 -14.32 -0.31 2.85
C CYS A 13 -15.32 0.82 3.13
N ASN A 14 -15.40 1.26 4.38
CA ASN A 14 -16.14 2.48 4.74
C ASN A 14 -15.36 3.43 5.66
N LEU A 15 -14.03 3.34 5.70
CA LEU A 15 -13.17 4.36 6.34
C LEU A 15 -12.51 5.32 5.35
N SER A 16 -12.74 5.14 4.05
CA SER A 16 -12.10 5.94 3.00
C SER A 16 -12.76 7.31 2.78
N GLN A 17 -14.03 7.50 3.15
CA GLN A 17 -14.73 8.77 2.88
C GLN A 17 -14.57 9.82 4.00
N SER A 18 -14.16 9.44 5.21
CA SER A 18 -13.96 10.40 6.31
C SER A 18 -12.56 11.03 6.36
N ARG A 19 -11.61 10.55 5.56
CA ARG A 19 -10.19 11.00 5.59
C ARG A 19 -9.87 12.19 4.68
N SER A 20 -10.70 12.47 3.68
CA SER A 20 -10.40 13.48 2.65
C SER A 20 -10.33 14.92 3.18
N ARG A 21 -10.85 15.19 4.39
CA ARG A 21 -10.78 16.53 5.02
C ARG A 21 -9.61 16.75 5.97
N ARG A 22 -8.84 15.72 6.37
CA ARG A 22 -7.74 15.86 7.35
C ARG A 22 -6.34 15.88 6.75
N GLU A 23 -6.18 15.60 5.46
CA GLU A 23 -4.85 15.52 4.85
C GLU A 23 -4.29 16.88 4.37
N ARG A 24 -5.09 17.96 4.35
CA ARG A 24 -4.62 19.31 4.00
C ARG A 24 -4.03 20.14 5.15
N GLU A 25 -4.17 19.73 6.41
CA GLU A 25 -3.62 20.48 7.56
C GLU A 25 -2.27 19.94 8.06
N ASN A 26 -1.80 18.79 7.57
CA ASN A 26 -0.58 18.16 8.10
C ASN A 26 0.72 18.60 7.39
N SER A 27 0.68 19.69 6.60
CA SER A 27 1.87 20.22 5.91
C SER A 27 2.61 21.32 6.69
N MET A 28 2.11 21.79 7.83
CA MET A 28 2.74 22.88 8.60
C MET A 28 2.66 22.70 10.11
N ASN A 29 2.98 21.51 10.63
CA ASN A 29 3.15 21.38 12.07
C ASN A 29 4.29 20.42 12.45
N VAL A 30 5.51 20.76 12.03
CA VAL A 30 6.73 20.36 12.74
C VAL A 30 6.95 21.38 13.86
N SER A 31 5.98 21.46 14.78
CA SER A 31 6.14 22.23 16.00
C SER A 31 6.91 21.37 17.00
N HIS A 32 8.11 21.83 17.31
CA HIS A 32 8.87 21.41 18.49
C HIS A 32 8.01 21.68 19.73
N SER A 33 7.40 20.64 20.27
CA SER A 33 6.83 20.68 21.61
C SER A 33 7.48 19.56 22.42
N GLY A 34 8.47 19.96 23.23
CA GLY A 34 9.02 19.12 24.27
C GLY A 34 7.91 18.76 25.25
N SER A 35 7.50 17.49 25.23
CA SER A 35 6.63 16.92 26.24
C SER A 35 7.50 16.16 27.24
N ASN A 36 7.61 16.73 28.44
CA ASN A 36 8.17 16.11 29.64
C ASN A 36 7.64 14.68 29.82
N GLY A 37 8.48 13.70 29.51
CA GLY A 37 8.32 12.32 29.98
C GLY A 37 9.32 12.08 31.08
N MET A 38 8.98 12.44 32.33
CA MET A 38 9.62 11.84 33.49
C MET A 38 9.36 10.33 33.40
N ASN A 39 10.39 9.52 33.13
CA ASN A 39 10.44 8.11 33.51
C ASN A 39 11.82 7.50 33.19
N SER A 40 12.54 7.16 34.27
CA SER A 40 13.35 5.94 34.39
C SER A 40 14.48 5.75 33.36
N THR A 41 15.50 6.60 33.44
CA THR A 41 16.79 6.42 32.76
C THR A 41 17.58 5.18 33.20
N GLY A 42 17.09 4.40 34.18
CA GLY A 42 17.79 3.27 34.78
C GLY A 42 17.58 1.86 34.18
N SER A 43 16.63 1.62 33.25
CA SER A 43 16.31 0.23 32.81
C SER A 43 16.54 -0.10 31.32
N LEU A 44 17.10 0.82 30.53
CA LEU A 44 17.43 0.56 29.12
C LEU A 44 18.78 -0.16 28.92
N SER A 45 19.65 -0.13 29.93
CA SER A 45 21.00 -0.72 29.91
C SER A 45 21.01 -2.23 30.16
N THR A 46 19.96 -2.80 30.75
CA THR A 46 19.85 -4.24 31.09
C THR A 46 19.03 -5.06 30.09
N LEU A 47 18.45 -4.44 29.06
CA LEU A 47 17.63 -5.15 28.08
C LEU A 47 18.48 -5.89 27.05
N SER A 48 18.09 -7.13 26.78
CA SER A 48 18.61 -7.87 25.62
C SER A 48 18.42 -7.06 24.32
N ARG A 49 19.33 -7.27 23.36
CA ARG A 49 19.27 -6.65 22.03
C ARG A 49 17.92 -6.85 21.35
N GLU A 50 17.28 -8.00 21.58
CA GLU A 50 15.97 -8.31 21.02
C GLU A 50 14.84 -7.50 21.67
N GLU A 51 14.86 -7.36 22.99
CA GLU A 51 13.87 -6.57 23.73
C GLU A 51 13.92 -5.09 23.33
N ARG A 52 15.12 -4.54 23.09
CA ARG A 52 15.29 -3.18 22.55
C ARG A 52 14.71 -3.03 21.14
N ARG A 53 14.86 -4.04 20.27
CA ARG A 53 14.27 -4.05 18.92
C ARG A 53 12.74 -4.11 18.99
N ARG A 54 12.19 -4.98 19.86
CA ARG A 54 10.74 -5.10 20.07
C ARG A 54 10.14 -3.78 20.54
N ARG A 55 10.71 -3.14 21.56
CA ARG A 55 10.23 -1.82 22.05
C ARG A 55 10.29 -0.75 20.97
N ARG A 56 11.37 -0.66 20.19
CA ARG A 56 11.46 0.27 19.05
C ARG A 56 10.36 0.03 18.03
N ARG A 57 10.12 -1.22 17.63
CA ARG A 57 9.08 -1.59 16.67
C ARG A 57 7.67 -1.29 17.18
N ALA A 58 7.46 -1.35 18.50
CA ALA A 58 6.21 -1.01 19.16
C ALA A 58 5.97 0.51 19.29
N THR A 59 6.94 1.38 18.95
CA THR A 59 6.68 2.82 18.94
C THR A 59 5.79 3.22 17.77
N GLN A 60 4.90 4.20 18.00
CA GLN A 60 4.06 4.75 16.93
C GLN A 60 4.91 5.32 15.77
N LYS A 61 6.01 6.01 16.09
CA LYS A 61 6.96 6.55 15.10
C LYS A 61 7.53 5.48 14.17
N TYR A 62 7.88 4.31 14.70
CA TYR A 62 8.36 3.21 13.85
C TYR A 62 7.26 2.68 12.94
N ARG A 63 6.06 2.43 13.49
CA ARG A 63 4.93 1.92 12.73
C ARG A 63 4.50 2.87 11.60
N THR A 64 4.39 4.17 11.88
CA THR A 64 3.98 5.17 10.88
C THR A 64 5.03 5.33 9.77
N ALA A 65 6.32 5.34 10.14
CA ALA A 65 7.41 5.38 9.16
C ALA A 65 7.40 4.13 8.26
N HIS A 66 7.21 2.94 8.83
CA HIS A 66 7.13 1.70 8.06
C HIS A 66 5.90 1.65 7.14
N ALA A 67 4.72 2.01 7.65
CA ALA A 67 3.50 2.08 6.85
C ALA A 67 3.62 3.08 5.69
N THR A 68 4.30 4.21 5.91
CA THR A 68 4.53 5.21 4.86
C THR A 68 5.46 4.70 3.78
N ARG A 69 6.56 4.03 4.15
CA ARG A 69 7.47 3.40 3.19
C ARG A 69 6.76 2.35 2.34
N GLU A 70 5.94 1.52 2.97
CA GLU A 70 5.20 0.49 2.26
C GLU A 70 4.16 1.09 1.31
N ARG A 71 3.49 2.17 1.71
CA ARG A 71 2.57 2.90 0.82
C ARG A 71 3.28 3.42 -0.43
N VAL A 72 4.44 4.07 -0.26
CA VAL A 72 5.25 4.58 -1.38
C VAL A 72 5.69 3.43 -2.30
N ARG A 73 6.11 2.30 -1.72
CA ARG A 73 6.49 1.10 -2.50
C ARG A 73 5.32 0.59 -3.36
N VAL A 74 4.12 0.49 -2.77
CA VAL A 74 2.92 0.04 -3.47
C VAL A 74 2.44 1.06 -4.50
N GLU A 75 2.57 2.35 -4.23
CA GLU A 75 2.27 3.42 -5.18
C GLU A 75 3.18 3.35 -6.41
N ALA A 76 4.50 3.23 -6.21
CA ALA A 76 5.45 3.04 -7.30
C ALA A 76 5.12 1.80 -8.15
N PHE A 77 4.74 0.69 -7.51
CA PHE A 77 4.28 -0.51 -8.21
C PHE A 77 3.00 -0.26 -9.03
N ASN A 78 2.03 0.46 -8.46
CA ASN A 78 0.77 0.75 -9.15
C ASN A 78 0.98 1.72 -10.32
N LEU A 79 1.90 2.68 -10.20
CA LEU A 79 2.30 3.55 -11.31
C LEU A 79 2.88 2.74 -12.47
N ALA A 80 3.79 1.79 -12.19
CA ALA A 80 4.32 0.90 -13.22
C ALA A 80 3.22 0.07 -13.91
N PHE A 81 2.21 -0.40 -13.16
CA PHE A 81 1.05 -1.08 -13.73
C PHE A 81 0.18 -0.18 -14.61
N ALA A 82 0.03 1.10 -14.23
CA ALA A 82 -0.69 2.08 -15.03
C ALA A 82 0.05 2.40 -16.34
N GLU A 83 1.38 2.54 -16.31
CA GLU A 83 2.18 2.72 -17.53
C GLU A 83 2.09 1.52 -18.45
N LEU A 84 2.20 0.30 -17.92
CA LEU A 84 2.01 -0.92 -18.71
C LEU A 84 0.62 -0.94 -19.37
N ARG A 85 -0.45 -0.59 -18.63
CA ARG A 85 -1.83 -0.56 -19.14
C ARG A 85 -2.01 0.36 -20.35
N LYS A 86 -1.30 1.48 -20.42
CA LYS A 86 -1.39 2.44 -21.54
C LYS A 86 -0.89 1.84 -22.86
N LEU A 87 0.03 0.88 -22.79
CA LEU A 87 0.62 0.22 -23.97
C LEU A 87 -0.26 -0.92 -24.49
N LEU A 88 -1.26 -1.36 -23.72
CA LEU A 88 -2.06 -2.53 -24.06
C LEU A 88 -3.26 -2.16 -24.94
N PRO A 89 -3.49 -2.87 -26.06
CA PRO A 89 -4.64 -2.62 -26.93
C PRO A 89 -5.94 -3.10 -26.25
N THR A 90 -6.92 -2.20 -26.11
CA THR A 90 -8.25 -2.53 -25.56
C THR A 90 -9.37 -1.80 -26.28
N LEU A 91 -10.53 -2.45 -26.43
CA LEU A 91 -11.77 -1.85 -26.89
C LEU A 91 -12.85 -2.00 -25.78
N PRO A 92 -13.44 -0.91 -25.26
CA PRO A 92 -13.05 0.50 -25.46
C PRO A 92 -11.69 0.84 -24.80
N PRO A 93 -11.02 1.95 -25.19
CA PRO A 93 -9.68 2.29 -24.71
C PRO A 93 -9.62 2.50 -23.18
N ASP A 94 -10.72 2.90 -22.55
CA ASP A 94 -10.87 3.15 -21.12
C ASP A 94 -11.32 1.91 -20.32
N LYS A 95 -11.34 0.72 -20.94
CA LYS A 95 -11.68 -0.53 -20.26
C LYS A 95 -10.83 -0.72 -18.99
N LYS A 96 -11.49 -0.83 -17.84
CA LYS A 96 -10.81 -1.15 -16.57
C LYS A 96 -10.33 -2.60 -16.61
N LEU A 97 -9.02 -2.80 -16.46
CA LEU A 97 -8.39 -4.12 -16.38
C LEU A 97 -7.89 -4.37 -14.96
N SER A 98 -8.08 -5.59 -14.47
CA SER A 98 -7.44 -6.08 -13.26
C SER A 98 -5.94 -6.34 -13.48
N LYS A 99 -5.16 -6.45 -12.39
CA LYS A 99 -3.72 -6.71 -12.46
C LYS A 99 -3.40 -7.99 -13.24
N ILE A 100 -4.19 -9.05 -13.06
CA ILE A 100 -3.98 -10.31 -13.78
C ILE A 100 -4.29 -10.19 -15.27
N GLU A 101 -5.34 -9.43 -15.64
CA GLU A 101 -5.66 -9.19 -17.05
C GLU A 101 -4.58 -8.37 -17.75
N ILE A 102 -4.03 -7.34 -17.08
CA ILE A 102 -2.91 -6.54 -17.60
C ILE A 102 -1.71 -7.44 -17.92
N LEU A 103 -1.34 -8.34 -16.99
CA LEU A 103 -0.21 -9.26 -17.20
C LEU A 103 -0.46 -10.24 -18.34
N ARG A 104 -1.65 -10.86 -18.39
CA ARG A 104 -2.00 -11.81 -19.46
C ARG A 104 -2.01 -11.12 -20.82
N LEU A 105 -2.61 -9.94 -20.92
CA LEU A 105 -2.71 -9.19 -22.16
C LEU A 105 -1.34 -8.70 -22.64
N ALA A 106 -0.45 -8.29 -21.73
CA ALA A 106 0.93 -7.94 -22.07
C ALA A 106 1.70 -9.11 -22.70
N ILE A 107 1.59 -10.31 -22.11
CA ILE A 107 2.22 -11.53 -22.65
C ILE A 107 1.69 -11.83 -24.05
N CYS A 108 0.36 -11.84 -24.22
CA CYS A 108 -0.25 -12.09 -25.53
C CYS A 108 0.15 -11.02 -26.56
N TYR A 109 0.25 -9.75 -26.16
CA TYR A 109 0.56 -8.67 -27.08
C TYR A 109 2.02 -8.72 -27.55
N ILE A 110 2.97 -9.02 -26.66
CA ILE A 110 4.36 -9.27 -27.04
C ILE A 110 4.45 -10.44 -28.05
N ALA A 111 3.76 -11.55 -27.77
CA ALA A 111 3.75 -12.71 -28.68
C ALA A 111 3.14 -12.37 -30.05
N TYR A 112 2.06 -11.60 -30.07
CA TYR A 112 1.44 -11.11 -31.31
C TYR A 112 2.40 -10.24 -32.12
N LEU A 113 3.06 -9.27 -31.49
CA LEU A 113 4.01 -8.39 -32.18
C LEU A 113 5.20 -9.18 -32.76
N ASN A 114 5.74 -10.16 -32.02
CA ASN A 114 6.80 -11.03 -32.54
C ASN A 114 6.33 -11.81 -33.78
N HIS A 115 5.12 -12.37 -33.74
CA HIS A 115 4.56 -13.09 -34.90
C HIS A 115 4.41 -12.19 -36.13
N VAL A 116 3.97 -10.93 -35.94
CA VAL A 116 3.83 -9.95 -37.04
C VAL A 116 5.19 -9.56 -37.63
N LEU A 117 6.26 -9.56 -36.84
CA LEU A 117 7.62 -9.19 -37.29
C LEU A 117 8.37 -10.36 -37.96
N GLU A 118 8.03 -11.60 -37.63
CA GLU A 118 8.64 -12.82 -38.21
C GLU A 118 7.94 -13.30 -39.50
N ALA A 119 6.76 -12.75 -39.81
CA ALA A 119 6.00 -13.00 -41.03
C ALA A 119 6.41 -12.06 -42.18
#